data_AF-A0A3B9IBK6-F1
#
_entry.id   AF-A0A3B9IBK6-F1
#
_cell.length_a   1.000
_cell.length_b   1.000
_cell.length_c   1.000
_cell.angle_alpha   90.00
_cell.angle_beta   90.00
_cell.angle_gamma   90.00
#
_symmetry.space_group_name_H-M   'P 1'
#
loop_
_entity.id
_entity.type
_entity.pdbx_description
1 polymer ?
#
loop_
_entity_poly.entity_id
_entity_poly.type
_entity_poly.pdbx_seq_one_letter_code
_entity_poly.pdbx_strand_id
1 'polypeptide(L)' 'MKKRGVVQYTKAMSELHRYSSIKEAESIYSISHISGVCRRHRKSDGGYIWRYDDDADPYADSANEISL' A
#
# COMPACT_ATOMS: atom_id res chain seq x y z
N MET A 1 0.63 16.38 -12.72
CA MET A 1 0.24 15.25 -11.84
C MET A 1 0.84 15.49 -10.47
N LYS A 2 0.04 15.45 -9.41
CA LYS A 2 0.53 15.60 -8.03
C LYS A 2 1.30 14.33 -7.67
N LYS A 3 2.52 14.46 -7.14
CA LYS A 3 3.23 13.32 -6.56
C LYS A 3 2.47 12.93 -5.29
N ARG A 4 2.03 11.68 -5.20
CA ARG A 4 1.43 11.09 -4.00
C ARG A 4 2.42 10.08 -3.45
N GLY A 5 2.74 10.20 -2.17
CA GLY A 5 3.56 9.23 -1.48
C GLY A 5 2.81 7.92 -1.29
N VAL A 6 3.54 6.89 -0.88
CA VAL A 6 2.94 5.61 -0.50
C VAL A 6 3.60 5.08 0.77
N VAL A 7 2.80 4.35 1.53
CA VAL A 7 3.22 3.64 2.74
C VAL A 7 3.14 2.15 2.46
N GLN A 8 4.22 1.45 2.77
CA GLN A 8 4.34 0.00 2.69
C GLN A 8 3.97 -0.61 4.04
N TYR A 9 3.15 -1.65 4.01
CA TYR A 9 2.73 -2.41 5.18
C TYR A 9 3.03 -3.90 5.00
N THR A 10 3.23 -4.58 6.13
CA THR A 10 3.15 -6.04 6.19
C THR A 10 1.73 -6.53 5.89
N LYS A 11 1.57 -7.84 5.69
CA LYS A 11 0.23 -8.45 5.57
C LYS A 11 -0.63 -8.30 6.83
N ALA A 12 -0.01 -8.03 7.98
CA ALA A 12 -0.68 -7.75 9.25
C ALA A 12 -0.96 -6.25 9.46
N MET A 13 -0.91 -5.44 8.40
CA MET A 13 -1.10 -3.98 8.45
C MET A 13 -0.13 -3.24 9.39
N SER A 14 1.08 -3.78 9.62
CA SER A 14 2.15 -3.07 10.31
C SER A 14 2.96 -2.23 9.31
N GLU A 15 3.14 -0.95 9.58
CA GLU A 15 3.92 -0.05 8.72
C GLU A 15 5.40 -0.47 8.68
N LEU A 16 6.00 -0.46 7.49
CA LEU A 16 7.42 -0.76 7.27
C LEU A 16 8.19 0.48 6.81
N HIS A 17 7.76 1.07 5.70
CA HIS A 17 8.45 2.17 5.04
C HIS A 17 7.49 3.15 4.37
N ARG A 18 7.94 4.40 4.24
CA ARG A 18 7.26 5.46 3.50
C ARG A 18 8.12 5.90 2.33
N TYR A 19 7.50 6.08 1.18
CA TYR A 19 8.14 6.53 -0.05
C TYR A 19 7.47 7.80 -0.55
N SER A 20 8.28 8.68 -1.14
CA SER A 20 7.82 9.95 -1.70
C SER A 20 6.97 9.77 -2.95
N SER A 21 7.06 8.60 -3.60
CA SER A 21 6.26 8.26 -4.77
C SER A 21 6.16 6.75 -5.01
N ILE A 22 5.14 6.34 -5.77
CA ILE A 22 5.01 4.96 -6.27
C ILE A 22 6.25 4.53 -7.06
N LYS A 23 6.77 5.40 -7.95
CA LYS A 23 7.94 5.08 -8.79
C LYS A 23 9.18 4.74 -7.99
N GLU A 24 9.40 5.43 -6.86
CA GLU A 24 10.50 5.14 -5.95
C GLU A 24 10.39 3.71 -5.40
N ALA A 25 9.21 3.34 -4.88
CA ALA A 25 8.95 1.99 -4.39
C ALA A 25 9.03 0.92 -5.50
N GLU A 26 8.42 1.16 -6.66
CA GLU A 26 8.45 0.25 -7.81
C GLU A 26 9.89 -0.06 -8.27
N SER A 27 10.75 0.96 -8.29
CA SER A 27 12.16 0.78 -8.67
C SER A 27 12.96 -0.03 -7.64
N ILE A 28 12.65 0.09 -6.35
CA ILE A 28 13.34 -0.62 -5.28
C ILE A 28 12.95 -2.11 -5.27
N TYR A 29 11.66 -2.39 -5.43
CA TYR A 29 11.13 -3.76 -5.33
C TYR A 29 10.97 -4.46 -6.68
N SER A 30 11.26 -3.78 -7.80
CA SER A 30 11.01 -4.28 -9.16
C SER A 30 9.57 -4.74 -9.39
N ILE A 31 8.60 -3.93 -8.93
CA ILE A 31 7.16 -4.17 -9.05
C ILE A 31 6.47 -3.04 -9.82
N SER A 32 5.21 -3.22 -10.22
CA SER A 32 4.52 -2.29 -11.13
C SER A 32 3.03 -2.07 -10.85
N HIS A 33 2.50 -2.64 -9.77
CA HIS A 33 1.06 -2.66 -9.51
C HIS A 33 0.67 -2.07 -8.15
N ILE A 34 1.57 -1.31 -7.53
CA ILE A 34 1.35 -0.60 -6.25
C ILE A 34 0.06 0.23 -6.31
N SER A 35 -0.16 0.98 -7.41
CA SER A 35 -1.37 1.80 -7.56
C SER A 35 -2.68 1.00 -7.52
N GLY A 36 -2.67 -0.24 -8.03
CA GLY A 36 -3.81 -1.15 -7.98
C GLY A 36 -4.05 -1.69 -6.57
N VAL A 37 -2.99 -1.90 -5.79
CA VAL A 37 -3.09 -2.25 -4.38
C VAL A 37 -3.66 -1.09 -3.57
N CYS A 38 -3.14 0.14 -3.75
CA CYS A 38 -3.65 1.33 -3.05
C CYS A 38 -5.13 1.60 -3.36
N ARG A 39 -5.61 1.24 -4.56
CA ARG A 39 -7.03 1.35 -4.96
C ARG A 39 -7.88 0.15 -4.55
N ARG A 40 -7.31 -0.82 -3.83
CA ARG A 40 -7.98 -2.06 -3.39
C ARG A 40 -8.46 -2.95 -4.55
N HIS A 41 -7.94 -2.74 -5.76
CA HIS A 41 -8.17 -3.67 -6.88
C HIS A 41 -7.32 -4.95 -6.73
N ARG A 42 -6.30 -4.89 -5.88
CA ARG A 42 -5.42 -6.02 -5.54
C ARG A 42 -5.14 -6.02 -4.05
N LYS A 43 -4.94 -7.20 -3.48
CA LYS A 43 -4.65 -7.35 -2.05
C LYS A 43 -3.21 -6.97 -1.69
N SER A 44 -2.25 -7.28 -2.55
CA SER A 44 -0.82 -7.04 -2.31
C SER A 44 -0.03 -6.97 -3.62
N ASP A 45 1.16 -6.38 -3.58
CA ASP A 45 2.16 -6.42 -4.65
C ASP A 45 3.55 -6.55 -4.03
N GLY A 46 4.41 -7.38 -4.62
CA GLY A 46 5.71 -7.72 -4.03
C GLY A 46 5.65 -8.38 -2.64
N GLY A 47 4.49 -8.90 -2.22
CA GLY A 47 4.28 -9.49 -0.89
C GLY A 47 3.84 -8.51 0.21
N TYR A 48 3.67 -7.23 -0.13
CA TYR A 48 3.32 -6.15 0.80
C TYR A 48 1.97 -5.51 0.46
N ILE A 49 1.36 -4.87 1.46
CA ILE A 49 0.19 -4.01 1.29
C ILE A 49 0.70 -2.57 1.09
N TRP A 50 0.05 -1.81 0.22
CA TRP A 50 0.45 -0.45 -0.12
C TRP A 50 -0.73 0.51 -0.02
N ARG A 51 -0.59 1.61 0.70
CA ARG A 51 -1.62 2.67 0.77
C ARG A 51 -1.02 4.02 0.38
N TYR A 52 -1.85 4.92 -0.12
CA TYR A 52 -1.40 6.29 -0.34
C TYR A 52 -1.14 6.96 1.01
N ASP A 53 -0.21 7.92 1.04
CA ASP A 53 0.09 8.71 2.23
C ASP A 53 -1.10 9.56 2.71
N ASP A 54 -1.99 9.92 1.79
CA ASP A 54 -3.23 10.67 2.00
C ASP A 54 -4.49 9.77 2.05
N ASP A 55 -4.34 8.46 2.19
CA ASP A 55 -5.47 7.55 2.40
C ASP A 55 -6.11 7.82 3.77
N ALA A 56 -7.42 8.14 3.77
CA ALA A 56 -8.14 8.50 4.99
C ALA A 56 -8.41 7.29 5.90
N ASP A 57 -8.44 6.08 5.34
CA ASP A 57 -8.62 4.83 6.08
C ASP A 57 -7.74 3.72 5.50
N PRO A 58 -6.42 3.73 5.79
CA PRO A 58 -5.52 2.73 5.27
C PRO A 58 -5.81 1.31 5.79
N TYR A 59 -6.58 1.18 6.88
CA TYR A 59 -6.90 -0.08 7.58
C TYR A 59 -8.26 -0.68 7.22
N ALA A 60 -9.03 -0.07 6.32
CA ALA A 60 -10.37 -0.58 6.01
C ALA A 60 -10.39 -2.04 5.49
N ASP A 61 -9.28 -2.57 4.97
CA ASP A 61 -9.22 -3.99 4.57
C ASP A 61 -9.00 -4.95 5.74
N SER A 62 -8.38 -4.50 6.86
CA SER A 62 -8.20 -5.33 8.06
C SER A 62 -9.44 -5.37 8.95
N ALA A 63 -10.34 -4.39 8.82
CA ALA A 63 -11.55 -4.30 9.65
C ALA A 63 -12.55 -5.47 9.41
N ASN A 64 -12.46 -6.17 8.27
CA ASN A 64 -13.34 -7.30 7.95
C ASN A 64 -12.86 -8.65 8.54
N GLU A 65 -11.72 -8.71 9.22
CA GLU A 65 -11.19 -9.96 9.80
C GLU A 65 -11.42 -10.09 11.32
N ILE A 66 -12.07 -9.12 11.99
CA ILE A 66 -12.39 -9.18 13.43
C ILE A 66 -13.80 -9.76 13.69
N SER A 67 -14.53 -10.18 12.65
CA SER A 67 -15.80 -10.88 12.79
C SER A 67 -15.60 -12.40 12.72
N LEU A 68 -15.03 -13.01 13.76
CA LEU A 68 -15.09 -14.45 14.05
C LEU A 68 -14.84 -14.74 15.54
#